data_AF-A0A640W7U0-F1
#
_entry.id   AF-A0A640W7U0-F1
#
_cell.length_a   1.000
_cell.length_b   1.000
_cell.length_c   1.000
_cell.angle_alpha   90.00
_cell.angle_beta   90.00
_cell.angle_gamma   90.00
#
_symmetry.space_group_name_H-M   'P 1'
#
loop_
_entity.id
_entity.type
_entity.pdbx_description
1 polymer ?
#
loop_
_entity_poly.entity_id
_entity_poly.type
_entity_poly.pdbx_seq_one_letter_code
_entity_poly.pdbx_strand_id
1 'polypeptide(L)'
;MMHLILAESELELNPWNKRELLDSSIHHKIMRRKHFSMRRGRPDIVHFFLVVAMESILNKAGLLRVYIHTRNNEVIYIAPETRIIKNYNRFKGLMAQLLRERKIASDERLIWMEEKRVEELLEEIKGKKILFTRKGRKTNVARLHEVMEDDVVCIIGGFPSGYFLTKGLENMVDAIVSIYDDMLTAWTVAMEAIAAYERFKFR
;
A
#
# COMPACT_ATOMS: atom_id res chain seq x y z
N MET A 1 11.72 -4.48 12.93
CA MET A 1 10.98 -4.92 11.74
C MET A 1 10.40 -3.70 11.04
N MET A 2 10.41 -3.64 9.71
CA MET A 2 9.67 -2.61 8.98
C MET A 2 8.29 -3.14 8.59
N HIS A 3 7.25 -2.43 8.99
CA HIS A 3 5.88 -2.61 8.52
C HIS A 3 5.58 -1.55 7.48
N LEU A 4 5.16 -1.95 6.28
CA LEU A 4 4.88 -1.06 5.17
C LEU A 4 3.40 -1.18 4.78
N ILE A 5 2.67 -0.08 4.93
CA ILE A 5 1.22 -0.01 4.72
C ILE A 5 0.93 0.86 3.50
N LEU A 6 0.25 0.29 2.50
CA LEU A 6 -0.39 1.04 1.44
C LEU A 6 -1.84 1.32 1.82
N ALA A 7 -2.10 2.53 2.31
CA ALA A 7 -3.36 2.93 2.93
C ALA A 7 -4.38 3.48 1.93
N GLU A 8 -5.63 3.04 2.10
CA GLU A 8 -6.80 3.48 1.33
C GLU A 8 -6.66 3.25 -0.18
N SER A 9 -6.15 2.07 -0.50
CA SER A 9 -5.91 1.63 -1.85
C SER A 9 -7.21 1.58 -2.65
N GLU A 10 -7.14 2.08 -3.87
CA GLU A 10 -8.26 2.15 -4.82
C GLU A 10 -8.48 0.80 -5.53
N LEU A 11 -8.55 -0.25 -4.71
CA LEU A 11 -8.69 -1.66 -5.04
C LEU A 11 -10.05 -2.15 -4.55
N GLU A 12 -10.91 -2.53 -5.47
CA GLU A 12 -12.26 -3.01 -5.18
C GLU A 12 -12.81 -3.83 -6.35
N LEU A 13 -13.81 -4.67 -6.08
CA LEU A 13 -14.56 -5.34 -7.15
C LEU A 13 -15.33 -4.31 -7.97
N ASN A 14 -15.46 -4.57 -9.27
CA ASN A 14 -16.30 -3.78 -10.13
C ASN A 14 -17.77 -3.84 -9.61
N PRO A 15 -18.39 -2.71 -9.23
CA PRO A 15 -19.73 -2.70 -8.65
C PRO A 15 -20.82 -3.21 -9.58
N TRP A 16 -20.59 -3.14 -10.91
CA TRP A 16 -21.53 -3.58 -11.94
C TRP A 16 -21.27 -5.02 -12.38
N ASN A 17 -20.06 -5.53 -12.14
CA ASN A 17 -19.65 -6.88 -12.50
C ASN A 17 -18.66 -7.42 -11.45
N LYS A 18 -19.17 -8.03 -10.38
CA LYS A 18 -18.35 -8.52 -9.26
C LYS A 18 -17.38 -9.67 -9.62
N ARG A 19 -17.27 -10.05 -10.89
CA ARG A 19 -16.30 -11.04 -11.39
C ARG A 19 -14.90 -10.47 -11.62
N GLU A 20 -14.76 -9.15 -11.68
CA GLU A 20 -13.49 -8.46 -11.96
C GLU A 20 -13.27 -7.28 -11.01
N LEU A 21 -12.07 -6.71 -11.03
CA LEU A 21 -11.76 -5.47 -10.32
C LEU A 21 -12.31 -4.25 -11.06
N LEU A 22 -12.62 -3.19 -10.32
CA LEU A 22 -12.78 -1.88 -10.91
C LEU A 22 -11.41 -1.38 -11.39
N ASP A 23 -11.27 -1.11 -12.69
CA ASP A 23 -10.06 -0.55 -13.31
C ASP A 23 -10.46 0.64 -14.19
N SER A 24 -10.05 1.85 -13.80
CA SER A 24 -10.38 3.09 -14.50
C SER A 24 -9.80 3.14 -15.91
N SER A 25 -8.72 2.44 -16.21
CA SER A 25 -8.16 2.38 -17.57
C SER A 25 -9.10 1.65 -18.54
N ILE A 26 -9.86 0.67 -18.04
CA ILE A 26 -10.82 -0.13 -18.82
C ILE A 26 -12.23 0.47 -18.71
N HIS A 27 -12.65 0.80 -17.48
CA HIS A 27 -14.02 1.16 -17.14
C HIS A 27 -14.29 2.67 -17.19
N HIS A 28 -13.37 3.50 -17.72
CA HIS A 28 -13.52 4.95 -17.75
C HIS A 28 -14.87 5.44 -18.30
N LYS A 29 -15.40 4.82 -19.36
CA LYS A 29 -16.68 5.22 -19.97
C LYS A 29 -17.85 5.03 -19.02
N ILE A 30 -17.96 3.86 -18.40
CA ILE A 30 -19.08 3.55 -17.49
C ILE A 30 -18.95 4.32 -16.18
N MET A 31 -17.72 4.50 -15.67
CA MET A 31 -17.44 5.31 -14.49
C MET A 31 -17.89 6.75 -14.68
N ARG A 32 -17.56 7.39 -15.81
CA ARG A 32 -18.03 8.75 -16.11
C ARG A 32 -19.54 8.83 -16.18
N ARG A 33 -20.18 7.87 -16.86
CA ARG A 33 -21.65 7.82 -17.02
C ARG A 33 -22.39 7.63 -15.69
N LYS A 34 -21.74 7.01 -14.71
CA LYS A 34 -22.27 6.75 -13.36
C LYS A 34 -21.75 7.76 -12.33
N HIS A 35 -21.07 8.83 -12.75
CA HIS A 35 -20.48 9.85 -11.88
C HIS A 35 -19.54 9.29 -10.79
N PHE A 36 -18.86 8.17 -11.08
CA PHE A 36 -17.83 7.63 -10.20
C PHE A 36 -16.58 8.52 -10.23
N SER A 37 -15.98 8.73 -9.06
CA SER A 37 -14.72 9.49 -8.96
C SER A 37 -13.62 8.84 -9.82
N MET A 38 -12.85 9.68 -10.53
CA MET A 38 -11.67 9.22 -11.27
C MET A 38 -10.51 8.78 -10.35
N ARG A 39 -10.64 9.01 -9.04
CA ARG A 39 -9.74 8.44 -8.03
C ARG A 39 -9.86 6.92 -7.95
N ARG A 40 -11.06 6.36 -8.20
CA ARG A 40 -11.36 4.93 -8.00
C ARG A 40 -10.75 4.05 -9.08
N GLY A 41 -10.61 2.76 -8.76
CA GLY A 41 -10.22 1.74 -9.73
C GLY A 41 -8.81 1.94 -10.24
N ARG A 42 -7.84 1.95 -9.32
CA ARG A 42 -6.41 2.02 -9.62
C ARG A 42 -5.65 0.82 -9.04
N PRO A 43 -6.04 -0.41 -9.41
CA PRO A 43 -5.35 -1.61 -8.92
C PRO A 43 -3.90 -1.72 -9.40
N ASP A 44 -3.52 -0.96 -10.43
CA ASP A 44 -2.13 -0.80 -10.89
C ASP A 44 -1.22 -0.23 -9.80
N ILE A 45 -1.71 0.68 -8.95
CA ILE A 45 -0.91 1.25 -7.85
C ILE A 45 -0.51 0.17 -6.85
N VAL A 46 -1.47 -0.67 -6.46
CA VAL A 46 -1.23 -1.82 -5.57
C VAL A 46 -0.27 -2.80 -6.23
N HIS A 47 -0.45 -3.06 -7.53
CA HIS A 47 0.41 -3.98 -8.27
C HIS A 47 1.87 -3.55 -8.27
N PHE A 48 2.18 -2.33 -8.72
CA PHE A 48 3.55 -1.82 -8.74
C PHE A 48 4.15 -1.73 -7.34
N PHE A 49 3.38 -1.25 -6.36
CA PHE A 49 3.82 -1.20 -4.97
C PHE A 49 4.23 -2.59 -4.45
N LEU A 50 3.40 -3.62 -4.67
CA LEU A 50 3.71 -4.99 -4.24
C LEU A 50 4.92 -5.56 -4.98
N VAL A 51 5.04 -5.33 -6.29
CA VAL A 51 6.21 -5.77 -7.06
C VAL A 51 7.50 -5.18 -6.48
N VAL A 52 7.51 -3.87 -6.20
CA VAL A 52 8.68 -3.18 -5.63
C VAL A 52 8.97 -3.68 -4.21
N ALA A 53 7.96 -3.70 -3.34
CA ALA A 53 8.14 -4.05 -1.93
C ALA A 53 8.60 -5.50 -1.75
N MET A 54 7.98 -6.45 -2.44
CA MET A 54 8.25 -7.87 -2.25
C MET A 54 9.56 -8.35 -2.89
N GLU A 55 10.07 -7.65 -3.91
CA GLU A 55 11.37 -7.96 -4.54
C GLU A 55 12.56 -7.27 -3.85
N SER A 56 12.30 -6.42 -2.85
CA SER A 56 13.34 -5.68 -2.11
C SER A 56 14.32 -6.58 -1.37
N ILE A 57 15.54 -6.08 -1.14
CA ILE A 57 16.54 -6.77 -0.30
C ILE A 57 15.97 -6.95 1.10
N LEU A 58 15.26 -5.94 1.61
CA LEU A 58 14.64 -6.00 2.93
C LEU A 58 13.62 -7.13 3.10
N ASN A 59 12.78 -7.38 2.10
CA ASN A 59 11.86 -8.52 2.13
C ASN A 59 12.61 -9.86 2.09
N LYS A 60 13.64 -9.96 1.23
CA LYS A 60 14.49 -11.16 1.13
C LYS A 60 15.27 -11.45 2.42
N ALA A 61 15.57 -10.42 3.20
CA ALA A 61 16.17 -10.52 4.52
C ALA A 61 15.17 -10.87 5.63
N GLY A 62 13.87 -11.01 5.32
CA GLY A 62 12.81 -11.29 6.29
C GLY A 62 12.42 -10.12 7.20
N LEU A 63 12.91 -8.90 6.89
CA LEU A 63 12.79 -7.70 7.71
C LEU A 63 11.65 -6.76 7.29
N LEU A 64 10.81 -7.19 6.34
CA LEU A 64 9.65 -6.44 5.86
C LEU A 64 8.34 -7.20 6.12
N ARG A 65 7.29 -6.47 6.49
CA ARG A 65 5.89 -6.92 6.50
C ARG A 65 5.06 -5.94 5.70
N VAL A 66 4.24 -6.42 4.77
CA VAL A 66 3.49 -5.58 3.83
C VAL A 66 1.99 -5.74 4.01
N TYR A 67 1.28 -4.62 4.04
CA TYR A 67 -0.17 -4.54 4.23
C TYR A 67 -0.78 -3.60 3.19
N ILE A 68 -1.93 -3.98 2.64
CA ILE A 68 -2.72 -3.12 1.76
C ILE A 68 -4.06 -2.86 2.46
N HIS A 69 -4.26 -1.64 2.97
CA HIS A 69 -5.59 -1.21 3.42
C HIS A 69 -6.35 -0.65 2.22
N THR A 70 -7.55 -1.14 1.94
CA THR A 70 -8.39 -0.69 0.83
C THR A 70 -9.28 0.48 1.26
N ARG A 71 -9.82 1.20 0.28
CA ARG A 71 -10.84 2.23 0.52
C ARG A 71 -12.12 1.74 1.21
N ASN A 72 -12.33 0.41 1.27
CA ASN A 72 -13.56 -0.21 1.78
C ASN A 72 -13.35 -0.76 3.20
N ASN A 73 -12.32 -0.29 3.91
CA ASN A 73 -11.95 -0.74 5.26
C ASN A 73 -11.67 -2.24 5.32
N GLU A 74 -10.83 -2.70 4.40
CA GLU A 74 -10.34 -4.07 4.36
C GLU A 74 -8.82 -4.03 4.38
N VAL A 75 -8.19 -4.93 5.13
CA VAL A 75 -6.74 -5.07 5.14
C VAL A 75 -6.37 -6.38 4.48
N ILE A 76 -5.53 -6.31 3.45
CA ILE A 76 -4.90 -7.45 2.81
C ILE A 76 -3.50 -7.62 3.39
N TYR A 77 -3.23 -8.81 3.90
CA TYR A 77 -1.96 -9.22 4.45
C TYR A 77 -1.18 -10.04 3.41
N ILE A 78 0.10 -9.71 3.23
CA ILE A 78 0.98 -10.38 2.28
C ILE A 78 2.06 -11.13 3.06
N ALA A 79 2.08 -12.46 2.97
CA ALA A 79 3.17 -13.24 3.54
C ALA A 79 4.51 -12.90 2.86
N PRO A 80 5.63 -12.77 3.59
CA PRO A 80 6.94 -12.39 3.03
C PRO A 80 7.42 -13.26 1.86
N GLU A 81 7.06 -14.53 1.85
CA GLU A 81 7.44 -15.52 0.84
C GLU A 81 6.58 -15.43 -0.44
N THR A 82 5.53 -14.61 -0.42
CA THR A 82 4.57 -14.49 -1.53
C THR A 82 5.23 -13.96 -2.79
N ARG A 83 5.18 -14.76 -3.86
CA ARG A 83 5.62 -14.33 -5.20
C ARG A 83 4.53 -13.56 -5.93
N ILE A 84 4.73 -12.24 -6.04
CA ILE A 84 3.80 -11.34 -6.73
C ILE A 84 3.78 -11.64 -8.25
N ILE A 85 2.58 -11.76 -8.80
CA ILE A 85 2.39 -11.99 -10.24
C ILE A 85 2.75 -10.72 -11.01
N LYS A 86 3.80 -10.77 -11.84
CA LYS A 86 4.28 -9.62 -12.61
C LYS A 86 3.35 -9.22 -13.76
N ASN A 87 2.60 -10.17 -14.34
CA ASN A 87 1.62 -9.86 -15.38
C ASN A 87 0.38 -9.22 -14.76
N TYR A 88 0.10 -7.97 -15.13
CA TYR A 88 -0.99 -7.19 -14.55
C TYR A 88 -2.38 -7.83 -14.71
N ASN A 89 -2.69 -8.44 -15.87
CA ASN A 89 -4.00 -9.07 -16.09
C ASN A 89 -4.19 -10.30 -15.18
N ARG A 90 -3.15 -11.12 -15.02
CA ARG A 90 -3.18 -12.25 -14.07
C ARG A 90 -3.26 -11.77 -12.62
N PHE A 91 -2.55 -10.70 -12.27
CA PHE A 91 -2.66 -10.05 -10.95
C PHE A 91 -4.09 -9.59 -10.67
N LYS A 92 -4.76 -8.93 -11.62
CA LYS A 92 -6.15 -8.51 -11.47
C LYS A 92 -7.10 -9.68 -11.23
N GLY A 93 -6.92 -10.78 -11.95
CA GLY A 93 -7.69 -12.02 -11.72
C GLY A 93 -7.53 -12.55 -10.29
N LEU A 94 -6.28 -12.61 -9.81
CA LEU A 94 -5.95 -13.04 -8.46
C LEU A 94 -6.58 -12.13 -7.39
N MET A 95 -6.43 -10.81 -7.52
CA MET A 95 -7.00 -9.87 -6.55
C MET A 95 -8.54 -9.86 -6.58
N ALA A 96 -9.16 -10.03 -7.75
CA ALA A 96 -10.61 -10.21 -7.84
C ALA A 96 -11.07 -11.49 -7.15
N GLN A 97 -10.29 -12.58 -7.25
CA GLN A 97 -10.54 -13.80 -6.49
C GLN A 97 -10.38 -13.56 -4.98
N LEU A 98 -9.30 -12.91 -4.55
CA LEU A 98 -9.06 -12.58 -3.13
C LEU A 98 -10.21 -11.80 -2.52
N LEU A 99 -10.69 -10.75 -3.20
CA LEU A 99 -11.80 -9.94 -2.70
C LEU A 99 -13.12 -10.72 -2.57
N ARG A 100 -13.29 -11.83 -3.32
CA ARG A 100 -14.47 -12.70 -3.20
C ARG A 100 -14.29 -13.79 -2.14
N GLU A 101 -13.11 -14.39 -2.08
CA GLU A 101 -12.83 -15.59 -1.28
C GLU A 101 -12.18 -15.28 0.07
N ARG A 102 -11.79 -14.02 0.30
CA ARG A 102 -11.08 -13.51 1.49
C ARG A 102 -9.70 -14.11 1.75
N LYS A 103 -9.34 -15.22 1.11
CA LYS A 103 -8.04 -15.88 1.27
C LYS A 103 -7.62 -16.57 -0.02
N ILE A 104 -6.32 -16.50 -0.29
CA ILE A 104 -5.64 -17.25 -1.34
C ILE A 104 -4.45 -17.95 -0.70
N ALA A 105 -4.47 -19.27 -0.73
CA ALA A 105 -3.38 -20.12 -0.29
C ALA A 105 -2.97 -21.06 -1.42
N SER A 106 -1.69 -21.04 -1.77
CA SER A 106 -1.01 -21.98 -2.67
C SER A 106 0.43 -22.13 -2.21
N ASP A 107 1.14 -23.14 -2.70
CA ASP A 107 2.54 -23.40 -2.31
C ASP A 107 3.46 -22.18 -2.42
N GLU A 108 3.16 -21.22 -3.31
CA GLU A 108 3.97 -20.01 -3.53
C GLU A 108 3.33 -18.70 -3.02
N ARG A 109 2.11 -18.72 -2.48
CA ARG A 109 1.35 -17.50 -2.15
C ARG A 109 0.46 -17.71 -0.94
N LEU A 110 0.62 -16.84 0.06
CA LEU A 110 -0.31 -16.73 1.17
C LEU A 110 -0.73 -15.27 1.32
N ILE A 111 -1.94 -15.00 0.84
CA ILE A 111 -2.58 -13.69 0.89
C ILE A 111 -3.94 -13.86 1.54
N TRP A 112 -4.25 -13.08 2.55
CA TRP A 112 -5.56 -13.10 3.19
C TRP A 112 -6.02 -11.69 3.51
N MET A 113 -7.32 -11.53 3.77
CA MET A 113 -7.87 -10.23 4.12
C MET A 113 -8.88 -10.30 5.26
N GLU A 114 -8.99 -9.19 5.97
CA GLU A 114 -9.92 -8.98 7.08
C GLU A 114 -10.63 -7.63 6.89
N GLU A 115 -11.85 -7.51 7.41
CA GLU A 115 -12.52 -6.21 7.54
C GLU A 115 -11.91 -5.47 8.73
N LYS A 116 -11.25 -4.34 8.46
CA LYS A 116 -10.46 -3.59 9.43
C LYS A 116 -10.19 -2.20 8.88
N ARG A 117 -10.49 -1.16 9.66
CA ARG A 117 -10.15 0.22 9.30
C ARG A 117 -8.65 0.46 9.46
N VAL A 118 -8.12 1.49 8.82
CA VAL A 118 -6.68 1.81 8.91
C VAL A 118 -6.28 2.14 10.35
N GLU A 119 -7.15 2.79 11.11
CA GLU A 119 -6.95 3.13 12.52
C GLU A 119 -6.69 1.88 13.37
N GLU A 120 -7.53 0.86 13.18
CA GLU A 120 -7.43 -0.42 13.90
C GLU A 120 -6.14 -1.16 13.52
N LEU A 121 -5.73 -1.12 12.24
CA LEU A 121 -4.46 -1.67 11.80
C LEU A 121 -3.26 -0.95 12.45
N LEU A 122 -3.33 0.38 12.57
CA LEU A 122 -2.27 1.17 13.20
C LEU A 122 -2.17 0.91 14.70
N GLU A 123 -3.28 0.68 15.39
CA GLU A 123 -3.29 0.31 16.81
C GLU A 123 -2.70 -1.09 17.04
N GLU A 124 -2.96 -2.05 16.14
CA GLU A 124 -2.44 -3.42 16.21
C GLU A 124 -0.92 -3.48 16.02
N ILE A 125 -0.39 -2.68 15.08
CA ILE A 125 1.02 -2.73 14.71
C ILE A 125 1.86 -1.83 15.64
N LYS A 126 2.79 -2.46 16.35
CA LYS A 126 3.80 -1.78 17.18
C LYS A 126 4.91 -1.16 16.33
N GLY A 127 5.54 -0.13 16.88
CA GLY A 127 6.62 0.60 16.24
C GLY A 127 6.24 2.03 15.88
N LYS A 128 7.25 2.82 15.57
CA LYS A 128 7.10 4.24 15.23
C LYS A 128 6.40 4.42 13.89
N LYS A 129 5.32 5.19 13.88
CA LYS A 129 4.47 5.42 12.72
C LYS A 129 4.93 6.67 11.96
N ILE A 130 5.33 6.49 10.71
CA ILE A 130 5.77 7.54 9.80
C ILE A 130 4.80 7.60 8.62
N LEU A 131 4.07 8.71 8.51
CA LEU A 131 3.19 9.00 7.40
C LEU A 131 3.93 9.77 6.31
N PHE A 132 3.95 9.23 5.09
CA PHE A 132 4.52 9.91 3.94
C PHE A 132 3.46 10.71 3.20
N THR A 133 3.63 12.03 3.14
CA THR A 133 2.73 12.95 2.44
C THR A 133 3.42 14.28 2.14
N ARG A 134 2.98 14.96 1.08
CA ARG A 134 3.51 16.27 0.67
C ARG A 134 3.31 17.37 1.73
N LYS A 135 2.37 17.17 2.66
CA LYS A 135 2.11 18.09 3.79
C LYS A 135 3.06 17.89 4.98
N GLY A 136 3.90 16.87 4.94
CA GLY A 136 4.83 16.55 6.03
C GLY A 136 6.05 17.47 6.07
N ARG A 137 6.88 17.28 7.10
CA ARG A 137 8.17 17.95 7.23
C ARG A 137 9.08 17.54 6.08
N LYS A 138 9.57 18.52 5.32
CA LYS A 138 10.55 18.27 4.25
C LYS A 138 11.78 17.57 4.81
N THR A 139 12.09 16.41 4.27
CA THR A 139 13.20 15.56 4.72
C THR A 139 14.00 15.15 3.51
N ASN A 140 15.31 15.37 3.55
CA ASN A 140 16.20 14.92 2.50
C ASN A 140 16.24 13.39 2.50
N VAL A 141 15.99 12.77 1.34
CA VAL A 141 15.99 11.32 1.14
C VAL A 141 17.28 10.64 1.61
N ALA A 142 18.43 11.30 1.43
CA ALA A 142 19.72 10.79 1.90
C ALA A 142 19.76 10.61 3.43
N ARG A 143 19.01 11.45 4.16
CA ARG A 143 18.88 11.46 5.62
C ARG A 143 17.63 10.76 6.14
N LEU A 144 16.81 10.17 5.27
CA LEU A 144 15.56 9.52 5.68
C LEU A 144 15.80 8.36 6.66
N HIS A 145 16.98 7.75 6.63
CA HIS A 145 17.39 6.72 7.59
C HIS A 145 17.47 7.23 9.04
N GLU A 146 17.66 8.55 9.26
CA GLU A 146 17.79 9.17 10.59
C GLU A 146 16.47 9.19 11.37
N VAL A 147 15.33 9.07 10.69
CA VAL A 147 14.01 9.00 11.34
C VAL A 147 13.51 7.57 11.58
N MET A 148 14.21 6.58 11.03
CA MET A 148 13.89 5.15 11.17
C MET A 148 14.26 4.64 12.56
N GLU A 149 13.57 3.59 13.01
CA GLU A 149 13.80 2.91 14.28
C GLU A 149 13.78 1.40 14.08
N ASP A 150 14.14 0.63 15.12
CA ASP A 150 14.19 -0.82 15.02
C ASP A 150 12.87 -1.44 14.58
N ASP A 151 11.75 -0.94 15.10
CA ASP A 151 10.39 -1.26 14.67
C ASP A 151 9.71 0.02 14.16
N VAL A 152 9.40 0.05 12.87
CA VAL A 152 8.85 1.23 12.18
C VAL A 152 7.68 0.84 11.28
N VAL A 153 6.66 1.70 11.24
CA VAL A 153 5.48 1.57 10.40
C VAL A 153 5.48 2.72 9.39
N CYS A 154 5.78 2.42 8.14
CA CYS A 154 5.75 3.39 7.05
C CYS A 154 4.40 3.34 6.35
N ILE A 155 3.71 4.48 6.29
CA ILE A 155 2.34 4.60 5.77
C ILE A 155 2.36 5.45 4.50
N ILE A 156 1.85 4.90 3.41
CA ILE A 156 1.86 5.52 2.07
C ILE A 156 0.44 5.46 1.48
N GLY A 157 -0.03 6.50 0.82
CA GLY A 157 -1.34 6.51 0.17
C GLY A 157 -1.41 5.61 -1.07
N GLY A 158 -2.43 4.75 -1.15
CA GLY A 158 -2.69 3.81 -2.25
C GLY A 158 -3.61 4.34 -3.35
N PHE A 159 -3.62 5.65 -3.55
CA PHE A 159 -4.55 6.35 -4.44
C PHE A 159 -3.81 7.30 -5.38
N PRO A 160 -4.36 7.60 -6.57
CA PRO A 160 -3.66 8.38 -7.60
C PRO A 160 -3.60 9.88 -7.33
N SER A 161 -4.54 10.41 -6.54
CA SER A 161 -4.68 11.85 -6.27
C SER A 161 -5.58 12.09 -5.07
N GLY A 162 -5.55 13.33 -4.57
CA GLY A 162 -6.29 13.73 -3.39
C GLY A 162 -5.51 13.47 -2.10
N TYR A 163 -6.25 13.21 -1.03
CA TYR A 163 -5.71 13.03 0.31
C TYR A 163 -6.41 11.85 1.00
N PHE A 164 -5.91 11.42 2.15
CA PHE A 164 -6.53 10.35 2.93
C PHE A 164 -8.02 10.66 3.23
N LEU A 165 -8.88 9.66 3.10
CA LEU A 165 -10.31 9.64 3.39
C LEU A 165 -10.53 9.62 4.91
N THR A 166 -9.69 8.88 5.64
CA THR A 166 -9.67 8.87 7.10
C THR A 166 -9.26 10.24 7.61
N LYS A 167 -10.20 10.91 8.27
CA LYS A 167 -9.98 12.25 8.84
C LYS A 167 -9.13 12.14 10.10
N GLY A 168 -8.09 12.97 10.18
CA GLY A 168 -7.22 13.01 11.36
C GLY A 168 -6.24 11.84 11.44
N LEU A 169 -5.98 11.13 10.33
CA LEU A 169 -4.92 10.12 10.25
C LEU A 169 -3.56 10.68 10.71
N GLU A 170 -3.30 11.96 10.45
CA GLU A 170 -2.12 12.69 10.92
C GLU A 170 -1.97 12.72 12.44
N ASN A 171 -3.07 12.60 13.18
CA ASN A 171 -3.05 12.61 14.64
C ASN A 171 -2.76 11.21 15.23
N MET A 172 -2.68 10.18 14.39
CA MET A 172 -2.49 8.79 14.77
C MET A 172 -1.06 8.29 14.51
N VAL A 173 -0.16 9.19 14.12
CA VAL A 173 1.21 8.87 13.70
C VAL A 173 2.23 9.72 14.45
N ASP A 174 3.44 9.20 14.60
CA ASP A 174 4.51 9.85 15.36
C ASP A 174 5.27 10.89 14.51
N ALA A 175 5.30 10.71 13.19
CA ALA A 175 5.96 11.63 12.27
C ALA A 175 5.22 11.72 10.92
N ILE A 176 5.26 12.91 10.33
CA ILE A 176 4.72 13.18 9.00
C ILE A 176 5.86 13.73 8.14
N VAL A 177 6.20 13.02 7.07
CA VAL A 177 7.40 13.28 6.27
C VAL A 177 7.03 13.56 4.82
N SER A 178 7.60 14.63 4.27
CA SER A 178 7.61 14.89 2.83
C SER A 178 9.03 14.67 2.30
N ILE A 179 9.20 13.80 1.32
CA ILE A 179 10.52 13.45 0.77
C ILE A 179 10.85 14.18 -0.53
N TYR A 180 9.88 14.86 -1.12
CA TYR A 180 10.05 15.61 -2.36
C TYR A 180 8.99 16.70 -2.49
N ASP A 181 9.27 17.73 -3.30
CA ASP A 181 8.37 18.87 -3.46
C ASP A 181 7.16 18.55 -4.36
N ASP A 182 7.35 17.66 -5.34
CA ASP A 182 6.30 17.21 -6.25
C ASP A 182 5.65 15.90 -5.85
N MET A 183 4.54 15.58 -6.52
CA MET A 183 3.84 14.31 -6.31
C MET A 183 4.68 13.15 -6.83
N LEU A 184 4.97 12.20 -5.94
CA LEU A 184 5.59 10.93 -6.28
C LEU A 184 4.54 9.82 -6.34
N THR A 185 4.83 8.77 -7.09
CA THR A 185 4.01 7.55 -7.09
C THR A 185 4.21 6.80 -5.77
N ALA A 186 3.21 6.02 -5.37
CA ALA A 186 3.27 5.26 -4.12
C ALA A 186 4.47 4.30 -4.07
N TRP A 187 4.81 3.67 -5.19
CA TRP A 187 5.96 2.75 -5.27
C TRP A 187 7.31 3.47 -5.24
N THR A 188 7.41 4.71 -5.73
CA THR A 188 8.64 5.51 -5.56
C THR A 188 8.84 5.89 -4.09
N VAL A 189 7.78 6.31 -3.39
CA VAL A 189 7.85 6.57 -1.95
C VAL A 189 8.21 5.30 -1.17
N ALA A 190 7.62 4.17 -1.54
CA ALA A 190 7.92 2.88 -0.93
C ALA A 190 9.39 2.47 -1.12
N MET A 191 9.92 2.63 -2.34
CA MET A 191 11.32 2.37 -2.66
C MET A 191 12.25 3.20 -1.79
N GLU A 192 11.99 4.50 -1.63
CA GLU A 192 12.83 5.37 -0.79
C GLU A 192 12.73 5.03 0.70
N ALA A 193 11.53 4.71 1.19
CA ALA A 193 11.33 4.28 2.58
C ALA A 193 12.06 2.96 2.88
N ILE A 194 11.94 1.97 1.99
CA ILE A 194 12.63 0.68 2.10
C ILE A 194 14.14 0.90 2.07
N ALA A 195 14.66 1.62 1.08
CA ALA A 195 16.09 1.86 0.95
C ALA A 195 16.65 2.65 2.15
N ALA A 196 15.88 3.56 2.72
CA ALA A 196 16.24 4.27 3.94
C ALA A 196 16.31 3.35 5.17
N TYR A 197 15.39 2.39 5.29
CA TYR A 197 15.42 1.42 6.38
C TYR A 197 16.54 0.38 6.18
N GLU A 198 16.83 -0.04 4.94
CA GLU A 198 18.01 -0.87 4.62
C GLU A 198 19.30 -0.15 5.04
N ARG A 199 19.43 1.15 4.74
CA ARG A 199 20.54 2.00 5.20
C ARG A 199 20.59 2.21 6.71
N PHE A 200 19.49 2.00 7.43
CA PHE A 200 19.44 2.05 8.89
C PHE A 200 19.87 0.70 9.49
N LYS A 201 19.38 -0.41 8.94
CA LYS A 201 19.60 -1.77 9.48
C LYS A 201 20.91 -2.44 9.09
N PHE A 202 21.41 -2.20 7.89
CA PHE A 202 22.60 -2.87 7.37
C PHE A 202 23.86 -1.99 7.41
N ARG A 203 23.88 -0.98 8.30
CA ARG A 203 25.09 -0.19 8.54
C ARG A 203 26.22 -1.02 9.10
#